data_AF-A0A7S2W2F6-F1
#
_entry.id   AF-A0A7S2W2F6-F1
#
_cell.length_a   1.000
_cell.length_b   1.000
_cell.length_c   1.000
_cell.angle_alpha   90.00
_cell.angle_beta   90.00
_cell.angle_gamma   90.00
#
_symmetry.space_group_name_H-M   'P 1'
#
loop_
_entity.id
_entity.type
_entity.pdbx_description
1 polymer ?
#
loop_
_entity_poly.entity_id
_entity_poly.type
_entity_poly.pdbx_seq_one_letter_code
_entity_poly.pdbx_strand_id
1 'polypeptide(L)'
;GLMKITKRTNIKPQVDKFVFESGSGVIVLAEGRLLNLGCATGHPSFVMSASFTNQTLAQVELWKERTTGKYARGKVYVLPKTLDEKVARLHLDSLGAILTVLSQEQSDYIGVPVDGPYKP
;
A
#
# COMPACT_ATOMS: atom_id res chain seq x y z
N GLY A 1 -24.59 22.88 -2.09
CA GLY A 1 -23.63 21.96 -2.73
C GLY A 1 -23.35 22.42 -4.14
N LEU A 2 -22.19 22.09 -4.70
CA LEU A 2 -21.67 22.62 -5.98
C LEU A 2 -22.73 22.62 -7.11
N MET A 3 -23.49 21.52 -7.23
CA MET A 3 -24.57 21.34 -8.22
C MET A 3 -25.70 22.39 -8.16
N LYS A 4 -25.90 23.07 -7.02
CA LYS A 4 -26.95 24.08 -6.86
C LYS A 4 -26.56 25.47 -7.39
N ILE A 5 -25.25 25.74 -7.52
CA ILE A 5 -24.70 27.07 -7.83
C ILE A 5 -23.81 27.05 -9.08
N THR A 6 -23.76 25.92 -9.80
CA THR A 6 -22.97 25.75 -11.02
C THR A 6 -23.72 24.90 -12.03
N LYS A 7 -23.41 25.09 -13.31
CA LYS A 7 -23.80 24.19 -14.38
C LYS A 7 -22.73 23.11 -14.56
N ARG A 8 -23.09 21.85 -14.31
CA ARG A 8 -22.23 20.68 -14.60
C ARG A 8 -22.29 20.35 -16.09
N THR A 9 -21.13 20.17 -16.69
CA THR A 9 -20.97 19.62 -18.05
C THR A 9 -20.04 18.43 -17.96
N ASN A 10 -20.51 17.24 -18.31
CA ASN A 10 -19.64 16.08 -18.40
C ASN A 10 -18.79 16.18 -19.67
N ILE A 11 -17.47 16.16 -19.53
CA ILE A 11 -16.53 16.20 -20.66
C ILE A 11 -16.32 14.79 -21.20
N LYS A 12 -16.09 13.84 -20.29
CA LYS A 12 -15.95 12.41 -20.53
C LYS A 12 -16.18 11.67 -19.21
N PRO A 13 -16.21 10.32 -19.19
CA PRO A 13 -16.27 9.57 -17.94
C PRO A 13 -15.20 10.07 -16.94
N GLN A 14 -15.63 10.31 -15.70
CA GLN A 14 -14.81 10.78 -14.57
C GLN A 14 -14.16 12.18 -14.75
N VAL A 15 -14.61 12.98 -15.72
CA VAL A 15 -14.17 14.37 -15.90
C VAL A 15 -15.37 15.29 -16.09
N ASP A 16 -15.61 16.15 -15.09
CA ASP A 16 -16.72 17.08 -15.09
C ASP A 16 -16.24 18.52 -14.98
N LYS A 17 -16.79 19.40 -15.82
CA LYS A 17 -16.60 20.85 -15.69
C LYS A 17 -17.80 21.43 -14.96
N PHE A 18 -17.54 22.22 -13.94
CA PHE A 18 -18.54 23.00 -13.22
C PHE A 18 -18.29 24.48 -13.47
N VAL A 19 -19.28 25.18 -14.02
CA VAL A 19 -19.18 26.61 -14.37
C VAL A 19 -20.16 27.40 -13.51
N PHE A 20 -19.66 28.42 -12.82
CA PHE A 20 -20.46 29.38 -12.05
C PHE A 20 -21.13 30.39 -12.98
N GLU A 21 -22.16 31.09 -12.50
CA GLU A 21 -22.83 32.14 -13.27
C GLU A 21 -21.89 33.30 -13.66
N SER A 22 -20.84 33.53 -12.88
CA SER A 22 -19.77 34.50 -13.17
C SER A 22 -18.89 34.12 -14.36
N GLY A 23 -19.06 32.92 -14.93
CA GLY A 23 -18.28 32.40 -16.06
C GLY A 23 -16.99 31.68 -15.69
N SER A 24 -16.49 31.82 -14.45
CA SER A 24 -15.38 31.01 -13.94
C SER A 24 -15.85 29.57 -13.65
N GLY A 25 -14.91 28.62 -13.59
CA GLY A 25 -15.27 27.23 -13.36
C GLY A 25 -14.11 26.35 -12.92
N VAL A 26 -14.44 25.13 -12.49
CA VAL A 26 -13.49 24.12 -12.03
C VAL A 26 -13.71 22.81 -12.78
N ILE A 27 -12.63 22.03 -12.93
CA ILE A 27 -12.71 20.64 -13.38
C ILE A 27 -12.63 19.75 -12.16
N VAL A 28 -13.60 18.86 -12.02
CA VAL A 28 -13.64 17.84 -10.98
C VAL A 28 -13.37 16.49 -11.63
N LEU A 29 -12.35 15.80 -11.10
CA LEU A 29 -11.96 14.47 -11.54
C LEU A 29 -12.57 13.41 -10.62
N ALA A 30 -12.97 12.28 -11.20
CA ALA A 30 -13.54 11.13 -10.49
C ALA A 30 -14.71 11.48 -9.55
N GLU A 31 -15.42 12.58 -9.78
CA GLU A 31 -16.44 13.12 -8.87
C GLU A 31 -15.95 13.29 -7.41
N GLY A 32 -14.65 13.55 -7.23
CA GLY A 32 -14.02 13.63 -5.90
C GLY A 32 -13.69 12.29 -5.26
N ARG A 33 -13.85 11.16 -5.97
CA ARG A 33 -13.32 9.85 -5.57
C ARG A 33 -11.82 9.75 -5.87
N LEU A 34 -11.23 8.59 -5.56
CA LEU A 34 -9.82 8.29 -5.76
C LEU A 34 -9.42 8.47 -7.23
N LEU A 35 -8.77 9.60 -7.56
CA LEU A 35 -8.48 10.00 -8.94
C LEU A 35 -7.57 9.00 -9.64
N ASN A 36 -6.59 8.43 -8.93
CA ASN A 36 -5.62 7.51 -9.49
C ASN A 36 -6.27 6.22 -9.99
N LEU A 37 -7.31 5.75 -9.30
CA LEU A 37 -8.10 4.58 -9.69
C LEU A 37 -9.25 4.93 -10.65
N GLY A 38 -9.82 6.13 -10.53
CA GLY A 38 -10.98 6.54 -11.32
C GLY A 38 -10.64 7.11 -12.70
N CYS A 39 -9.49 7.78 -12.83
CA CYS A 39 -9.06 8.46 -14.06
C CYS A 39 -7.84 7.80 -14.73
N ALA A 40 -7.24 6.81 -14.06
CA ALA A 40 -6.08 6.05 -14.55
C ALA A 40 -6.16 4.61 -14.02
N THR A 41 -5.02 3.95 -13.82
CA THR A 41 -4.96 2.52 -13.46
C THR A 41 -4.45 2.26 -12.04
N GLY A 42 -4.41 3.28 -11.17
CA GLY A 42 -3.91 3.16 -9.80
C GLY A 42 -2.39 2.99 -9.72
N HIS A 43 -1.95 2.27 -8.69
CA HIS A 43 -0.52 1.99 -8.50
C HIS A 43 -0.02 0.94 -9.50
N PRO A 44 1.23 1.06 -9.99
CA PRO A 44 1.85 0.02 -10.82
C PRO A 44 1.87 -1.35 -10.15
N SER A 45 1.88 -2.41 -10.95
CA SER A 45 1.85 -3.80 -10.48
C SER A 45 2.97 -4.11 -9.49
N PHE A 46 4.19 -3.59 -9.69
CA PHE A 46 5.30 -3.78 -8.77
C PHE A 46 5.02 -3.21 -7.36
N VAL A 47 4.43 -2.01 -7.28
CA VAL A 47 4.04 -1.41 -5.99
C VAL A 47 2.93 -2.23 -5.33
N MET A 48 1.96 -2.70 -6.12
CA MET A 48 0.88 -3.55 -5.62
C MET A 48 1.36 -4.94 -5.20
N SER A 49 2.44 -5.46 -5.80
CA SER A 49 3.05 -6.76 -5.45
C SER A 49 3.47 -6.79 -3.98
N ALA A 50 4.10 -5.73 -3.48
CA ALA A 50 4.49 -5.64 -2.07
C ALA A 50 3.26 -5.69 -1.14
N SER A 51 2.21 -4.93 -1.47
CA SER A 51 0.96 -4.90 -0.69
C SER A 51 0.22 -6.24 -0.71
N PHE A 52 0.10 -6.86 -1.88
CA PHE A 52 -0.60 -8.14 -2.04
C PHE A 52 0.17 -9.32 -1.47
N THR A 53 1.50 -9.25 -1.43
CA THR A 53 2.33 -10.22 -0.70
C THR A 53 2.02 -10.16 0.80
N ASN A 54 1.99 -8.95 1.38
CA ASN A 54 1.61 -8.76 2.79
C ASN A 54 0.19 -9.28 3.08
N GLN A 55 -0.79 -8.96 2.22
CA GLN A 55 -2.15 -9.49 2.36
C GLN A 55 -2.19 -11.02 2.34
N THR A 56 -1.47 -11.65 1.41
CA THR A 56 -1.42 -13.11 1.28
C THR A 56 -0.76 -13.75 2.51
N LEU A 57 0.35 -13.19 2.99
CA LEU A 57 1.02 -13.68 4.21
C LEU A 57 0.13 -13.54 5.44
N ALA A 58 -0.60 -12.43 5.57
CA ALA A 58 -1.56 -12.23 6.65
C ALA A 58 -2.69 -13.28 6.62
N GLN A 59 -3.23 -13.58 5.44
CA GLN A 59 -4.26 -14.63 5.29
C GLN A 59 -3.71 -16.01 5.68
N VAL A 60 -2.49 -16.35 5.23
CA VAL A 60 -1.84 -17.62 5.56
C VAL A 60 -1.56 -17.72 7.06
N GLU A 61 -1.08 -16.66 7.69
CA GLU A 61 -0.80 -16.64 9.13
C GLU A 61 -2.09 -16.77 9.96
N LEU A 62 -3.12 -15.98 9.66
CA LEU A 62 -4.42 -16.10 10.34
C LEU A 62 -5.02 -17.50 10.18
N TRP A 63 -4.89 -18.11 8.99
CA TRP A 63 -5.39 -19.46 8.74
C TRP A 63 -4.65 -20.53 9.56
N LYS A 64 -3.31 -20.43 9.63
CA LYS A 64 -2.47 -21.34 10.41
C LYS A 64 -2.72 -21.21 11.91
N GLU A 65 -2.94 -20.00 12.38
CA GLU A 65 -3.08 -19.66 13.80
C GLU A 65 -4.53 -19.72 14.32
N ARG A 66 -5.48 -20.12 13.47
CA ARG A 66 -6.92 -20.08 13.78
C ARG A 66 -7.33 -20.90 15.01
N THR A 67 -6.54 -21.90 15.41
CA THR A 67 -6.79 -22.78 16.56
C THR A 67 -5.82 -22.57 17.72
N THR A 68 -4.79 -21.74 17.56
CA THR A 68 -3.72 -21.61 18.57
C THR A 68 -4.05 -20.59 19.66
N GLY A 69 -5.05 -19.73 19.42
CA GLY A 69 -5.39 -18.62 20.32
C GLY A 69 -4.42 -17.44 20.23
N LYS A 70 -3.46 -17.45 19.28
CA LYS A 70 -2.49 -16.35 19.08
C LYS A 70 -3.16 -15.01 18.80
N TYR A 71 -4.27 -15.01 18.05
CA TYR A 71 -5.02 -13.80 17.68
C TYR A 71 -6.40 -13.78 18.35
N ALA A 72 -6.59 -12.85 19.30
CA ALA A 72 -7.87 -12.66 19.96
C ALA A 72 -8.87 -11.96 19.02
N ARG A 73 -10.15 -12.37 19.10
CA ARG A 73 -11.23 -11.76 18.33
C ARG A 73 -11.44 -10.30 18.73
N GLY A 74 -11.79 -9.46 17.75
CA GLY A 74 -12.06 -8.04 17.97
C GLY A 74 -10.80 -7.18 18.24
N LYS A 75 -9.61 -7.73 17.97
CA LYS A 75 -8.33 -7.00 18.05
C LYS A 75 -7.74 -6.80 16.65
N VAL A 76 -6.97 -5.74 16.51
CA VAL A 76 -6.21 -5.43 15.29
C VAL A 76 -4.75 -5.73 15.57
N TYR A 77 -4.13 -6.46 14.64
CA TYR A 77 -2.72 -6.86 14.70
C TYR A 77 -2.01 -6.39 13.44
N VAL A 78 -0.70 -6.18 13.57
CA VAL A 78 0.20 -5.94 12.43
C VAL A 78 1.01 -7.20 12.15
N LEU A 79 1.48 -7.35 10.91
CA LEU A 79 2.40 -8.42 10.58
C LEU A 79 3.71 -8.26 11.36
N PRO A 80 4.33 -9.37 11.82
CA PRO A 80 5.66 -9.34 12.38
C PRO A 80 6.69 -8.73 11.42
N LYS A 81 7.68 -7.99 11.95
CA LYS A 81 8.76 -7.38 11.15
C LYS A 81 9.52 -8.38 10.27
N THR A 82 9.69 -9.61 10.75
CA THR A 82 10.32 -10.69 9.97
C THR A 82 9.58 -10.98 8.67
N LEU A 83 8.26 -10.88 8.65
CA LEU A 83 7.46 -11.06 7.44
C LEU A 83 7.55 -9.84 6.52
N ASP A 84 7.59 -8.64 7.08
CA ASP A 84 7.75 -7.40 6.30
C ASP A 84 9.13 -7.35 5.60
N GLU A 85 10.21 -7.69 6.33
CA GLU A 85 11.54 -7.82 5.74
C GLU A 85 11.61 -8.96 4.71
N LYS A 86 10.86 -10.05 4.91
CA LYS A 86 10.75 -11.11 3.91
C LYS A 86 10.09 -10.60 2.63
N VAL A 87 9.02 -9.81 2.73
CA VAL A 87 8.40 -9.18 1.55
C VAL A 87 9.41 -8.28 0.85
N ALA A 88 10.15 -7.44 1.58
CA ALA A 88 11.19 -6.60 0.99
C ALA A 88 12.25 -7.42 0.23
N ARG A 89 12.80 -8.49 0.85
CA ARG A 89 13.79 -9.37 0.22
C ARG A 89 13.29 -9.99 -1.09
N LEU A 90 12.03 -10.43 -1.15
CA LEU A 90 11.44 -11.02 -2.36
C LEU A 90 11.39 -10.06 -3.55
N HIS A 91 11.47 -8.75 -3.32
CA HIS A 91 11.37 -7.74 -4.38
C HIS A 91 12.74 -7.19 -4.82
N LEU A 92 13.84 -7.50 -4.11
CA LEU A 92 15.17 -6.93 -4.40
C LEU A 92 15.72 -7.36 -5.76
N ASP A 93 15.59 -8.64 -6.11
CA ASP A 93 16.08 -9.17 -7.39
C ASP A 93 15.41 -8.49 -8.58
N SER A 94 14.11 -8.18 -8.46
CA SER A 94 13.35 -7.46 -9.50
C SER A 94 13.82 -6.02 -9.68
N LEU A 95 14.51 -5.45 -8.68
CA LEU A 95 15.13 -4.12 -8.74
C LEU A 95 16.61 -4.18 -9.15
N GLY A 96 17.18 -5.37 -9.35
CA GLY A 96 18.61 -5.56 -9.55
C GLY A 96 19.45 -5.19 -8.33
N ALA A 97 18.83 -5.17 -7.14
CA ALA A 97 19.50 -4.80 -5.90
C ALA A 97 20.15 -6.03 -5.24
N ILE A 98 21.42 -5.91 -4.83
CA ILE A 98 22.15 -6.97 -4.12
C ILE A 98 22.22 -6.58 -2.64
N LEU A 99 21.64 -7.43 -1.78
CA LEU A 99 21.68 -7.24 -0.34
C LEU A 99 22.94 -7.87 0.25
N THR A 100 23.76 -7.06 0.93
CA THR A 100 24.89 -7.57 1.72
C THR A 100 24.38 -8.38 2.90
N VAL A 101 24.98 -9.55 3.13
CA VAL A 101 24.76 -10.37 4.33
C VAL A 101 25.78 -9.97 5.39
N LEU A 102 25.30 -9.70 6.61
CA LEU A 102 26.18 -9.37 7.74
C LEU A 102 27.08 -10.56 8.08
N SER A 103 28.34 -10.29 8.41
CA SER A 103 29.15 -11.28 9.12
C SER A 103 28.65 -11.43 10.56
N GLN A 104 29.02 -12.54 11.22
CA GLN A 104 28.70 -12.73 12.64
C GLN A 104 29.27 -11.59 13.51
N GLU A 105 30.50 -11.16 13.24
CA GLU A 105 31.14 -10.05 13.95
C GLU A 105 30.34 -8.73 13.81
N GLN A 106 29.85 -8.41 12.61
CA GLN A 106 29.03 -7.21 12.38
C GLN A 106 27.67 -7.30 13.07
N SER A 107 27.04 -8.47 13.00
CA SER A 107 25.78 -8.80 13.69
C SER A 107 25.92 -8.57 15.19
N ASP A 108 26.98 -9.12 15.80
CA ASP A 108 27.27 -8.98 17.22
C ASP A 108 27.60 -7.53 17.60
N TYR A 109 28.33 -6.81 16.74
CA TYR A 109 28.72 -5.42 16.96
C TYR A 109 27.51 -4.46 17.04
N ILE A 110 26.51 -4.65 16.18
CA ILE A 110 25.30 -3.79 16.17
C ILE A 110 24.10 -4.40 16.92
N GLY A 111 24.26 -5.61 17.47
CA GLY A 111 23.25 -6.29 18.28
C GLY A 111 21.98 -6.69 17.52
N VAL A 112 22.09 -7.09 16.25
CA VAL A 112 20.97 -7.59 15.45
C VAL A 112 21.31 -8.96 14.86
N PRO A 113 20.37 -9.91 14.72
CA PRO A 113 20.67 -11.19 14.08
C PRO A 113 21.10 -11.02 12.62
N VAL A 114 21.96 -11.92 12.12
CA VAL A 114 22.39 -11.94 10.71
C VAL A 114 21.19 -11.95 9.74
N ASP A 115 20.13 -12.69 10.09
CA ASP A 115 18.90 -12.81 9.28
C ASP A 115 17.81 -11.80 9.66
N GLY A 116 18.10 -10.85 10.54
CA GLY A 116 17.17 -9.85 11.05
C GLY A 116 16.24 -10.40 12.16
N PRO A 117 15.24 -9.61 12.62
CA PRO A 117 14.91 -8.25 12.18
C PRO A 117 16.04 -7.25 12.40
N TYR A 118 16.25 -6.36 11.44
CA TYR A 118 17.38 -5.42 11.46
C TYR A 118 17.06 -4.09 12.14
N LYS A 119 15.79 -3.84 12.51
CA LYS A 119 15.34 -2.59 13.13
C LYS A 119 14.29 -2.80 14.23
N PRO A 120 14.37 -2.04 15.34
CA PRO A 120 13.39 -2.09 16.44
C PRO A 120 12.01 -1.59 16.01
#